data_AF-A0AAD9XA26-F1
#
_entry.id   AF-A0AAD9XA26-F1
#
_cell.length_a   1.000
_cell.length_b   1.000
_cell.length_c   1.000
_cell.angle_alpha   90.00
_cell.angle_beta   90.00
_cell.angle_gamma   90.00
#
_symmetry.space_group_name_H-M   'P 1'
#
loop_
_entity.id
_entity.type
_entity.pdbx_description
1 polymer ?
#
loop_
_entity_poly.entity_id
_entity_poly.type
_entity_poly.pdbx_seq_one_letter_code
_entity_poly.pdbx_strand_id
1 'polypeptide(L)'
;MTDFHPISLCRVIYKIIAKTISNRLRGVLGQIISETQCAFIPSRMISDNMIMGFECLHILKKRKRKKGSLALKLDMSKAYDRVEWCFVEQMMIKMGFPDK
;
A
#
# COMPACT_ATOMS: atom_id res chain seq x y z
N MET A 1 26.90 -3.48 -8.37
CA MET A 1 25.97 -4.33 -9.14
C MET A 1 24.87 -4.90 -8.22
N THR A 2 24.42 -4.12 -7.24
CA THR A 2 23.49 -4.52 -6.17
C THR A 2 22.24 -3.64 -6.10
N ASP A 3 22.17 -2.59 -6.92
CA ASP A 3 21.17 -1.53 -6.83
C ASP A 3 20.14 -1.55 -7.98
N PHE A 4 20.15 -2.60 -8.80
CA PHE A 4 19.17 -2.75 -9.88
C PHE A 4 17.87 -3.37 -9.35
N HIS A 5 16.74 -2.77 -9.72
CA HIS A 5 15.43 -3.37 -9.49
C HIS A 5 15.06 -4.23 -10.71
N PRO A 6 14.99 -5.57 -10.58
CA PRO A 6 14.62 -6.42 -11.69
C PRO A 6 13.16 -6.16 -12.07
N ILE A 7 12.90 -5.97 -13.37
CA ILE A 7 11.54 -5.83 -13.90
C ILE A 7 11.13 -7.14 -14.54
N SER A 8 10.04 -7.73 -14.05
CA SER A 8 9.47 -8.94 -14.65
C SER A 8 8.62 -8.59 -15.87
N LEU A 9 9.03 -9.06 -17.06
CA LEU A 9 8.26 -8.89 -18.29
C LEU A 9 7.32 -10.09 -18.50
N CYS A 10 6.04 -9.92 -18.18
CA CYS A 10 5.01 -10.94 -18.42
C CYS A 10 4.39 -10.82 -19.83
N ARG A 11 3.84 -11.92 -20.35
CA ARG A 11 3.08 -11.95 -21.61
C ARG A 11 1.85 -11.04 -21.53
N VAL A 12 1.42 -10.49 -22.68
CA VAL A 12 0.26 -9.59 -22.77
C VAL A 12 -1.02 -10.22 -22.21
N ILE A 13 -1.28 -11.49 -22.52
CA ILE A 13 -2.45 -12.23 -22.01
C ILE A 13 -2.49 -12.21 -20.48
N TYR A 14 -1.36 -12.48 -19.83
CA TYR A 14 -1.26 -12.40 -18.37
C TYR A 14 -1.58 -11.00 -17.84
N LYS A 15 -1.05 -9.95 -18.50
CA LYS A 15 -1.33 -8.56 -18.12
C LYS A 15 -2.82 -8.22 -18.25
N ILE A 16 -3.52 -8.73 -19.26
CA ILE A 16 -4.96 -8.53 -19.46
C ILE A 16 -5.75 -9.19 -18.32
N ILE A 17 -5.44 -10.45 -17.98
CA ILE A 17 -6.10 -11.18 -16.89
C ILE A 17 -5.87 -10.46 -15.56
N ALA A 18 -4.61 -10.13 -15.24
CA ALA A 18 -4.25 -9.42 -14.03
C ALA A 18 -4.95 -8.05 -13.92
N LYS A 19 -5.04 -7.32 -15.03
CA LYS A 19 -5.75 -6.04 -15.07
C LYS A 19 -7.25 -6.19 -14.83
N THR A 20 -7.86 -7.23 -15.38
CA THR A 20 -9.28 -7.55 -15.18
C THR A 20 -9.57 -7.80 -13.70
N ILE A 21 -8.74 -8.62 -13.04
CA ILE A 21 -8.85 -8.88 -11.59
C ILE A 21 -8.66 -7.59 -10.78
N SER A 22 -7.62 -6.81 -11.08
CA SER A 22 -7.36 -5.53 -10.40
C SER A 22 -8.53 -4.54 -10.52
N ASN A 23 -9.17 -4.48 -11.68
CA ASN A 23 -10.33 -3.62 -11.89
C ASN A 23 -11.55 -4.08 -11.08
N ARG A 24 -11.76 -5.39 -10.89
CA ARG A 24 -12.81 -5.90 -10.01
C ARG A 24 -12.53 -5.57 -8.54
N LEU A 25 -11.30 -5.81 -8.08
CA LEU A 25 -10.89 -5.52 -6.71
C LEU A 25 -11.05 -4.03 -6.35
N ARG A 26 -10.80 -3.14 -7.32
CA ARG A 26 -10.98 -1.70 -7.15
C ARG A 26 -12.34 -1.30 -6.56
N GLY A 27 -13.41 -2.01 -6.92
CA GLY A 27 -14.76 -1.71 -6.43
C GLY A 27 -14.91 -1.86 -4.90
N VAL A 28 -14.07 -2.69 -4.27
CA VAL A 28 -14.13 -2.97 -2.83
C VAL A 28 -12.97 -2.36 -2.03
N LEU A 29 -11.90 -1.90 -2.70
CA LEU A 29 -10.70 -1.35 -2.01
C LEU A 29 -11.03 -0.20 -1.06
N GLY A 30 -12.03 0.63 -1.39
CA GLY A 30 -12.42 1.77 -0.55
C GLY A 30 -13.02 1.38 0.81
N GLN A 31 -13.54 0.15 0.94
CA GLN A 31 -14.10 -0.36 2.20
C GLN A 31 -13.05 -1.06 3.07
N ILE A 32 -11.97 -1.54 2.44
CA ILE A 32 -10.95 -2.38 3.08
C ILE A 32 -9.74 -1.55 3.51
N ILE A 33 -9.41 -0.51 2.74
CA ILE A 33 -8.21 0.29 2.94
C ILE A 33 -8.54 1.62 3.63
N SER A 34 -7.71 1.97 4.62
CA SER A 34 -7.76 3.26 5.31
C SER A 34 -7.72 4.45 4.34
N GLU A 35 -8.43 5.52 4.67
CA GLU A 35 -8.39 6.80 3.95
C GLU A 35 -6.97 7.39 3.87
N THR A 36 -6.11 7.05 4.84
CA THR A 36 -4.73 7.52 4.91
C THR A 36 -3.78 6.87 3.90
N GLN A 37 -4.19 5.80 3.21
CA GLN A 37 -3.34 5.14 2.21
C GLN A 37 -3.53 5.80 0.83
N CYS A 38 -2.62 6.68 0.41
CA CYS A 38 -2.80 7.41 -0.85
C CYS A 38 -2.28 6.67 -2.10
N ALA A 39 -1.36 5.72 -1.93
CA ALA A 39 -0.70 5.07 -3.07
C ALA A 39 -1.56 3.96 -3.70
N PHE A 40 -1.49 3.82 -5.02
CA PHE A 40 -2.12 2.77 -5.83
C PHE A 40 -3.65 2.70 -5.75
N ILE A 41 -4.30 3.75 -5.24
CA ILE A 41 -5.77 3.87 -5.19
C ILE A 41 -6.19 4.95 -6.19
N PRO A 42 -7.15 4.65 -7.09
CA PRO A 42 -7.67 5.64 -8.02
C PRO A 42 -8.31 6.80 -7.26
N SER A 43 -8.21 8.00 -7.83
CA SER A 43 -8.72 9.24 -7.22
C SER A 43 -7.98 9.70 -5.95
N ARG A 44 -6.85 9.08 -5.58
CA ARG A 44 -5.92 9.59 -4.57
C ARG A 44 -4.64 10.05 -5.26
N MET A 45 -4.15 11.23 -4.89
CA MET A 45 -2.98 11.83 -5.51
C MET A 45 -1.74 11.65 -4.64
N ILE A 46 -0.56 11.64 -5.26
CA ILE A 46 0.72 11.54 -4.53
C ILE A 46 0.93 12.74 -3.59
N SER A 47 0.35 13.90 -3.93
CA SER A 47 0.34 15.11 -3.09
C SER A 47 -0.31 14.88 -1.73
N ASP A 48 -1.31 14.00 -1.64
CA ASP A 48 -2.03 13.74 -0.39
C ASP A 48 -1.10 13.09 0.65
N ASN A 49 -0.20 12.21 0.21
CA ASN A 49 0.83 11.61 1.05
C ASN A 49 1.86 12.66 1.54
N MET A 50 2.24 13.60 0.67
CA MET A 50 3.14 14.69 1.03
C MET A 50 2.52 15.58 2.11
N ILE A 51 1.24 15.95 1.96
CA ILE A 51 0.49 16.73 2.95
C ILE A 51 0.43 15.97 4.29
N MET A 52 0.13 14.67 4.26
CA MET A 52 0.11 13.83 5.46
C MET A 52 1.46 13.82 6.19
N GLY A 53 2.56 13.74 5.44
CA GLY A 53 3.91 13.84 5.98
C GLY A 53 4.18 15.19 6.63
N PHE A 54 3.78 16.29 6.00
CA PHE A 54 3.91 17.64 6.58
C PHE A 54 3.09 17.82 7.85
N GLU A 55 1.85 17.33 7.87
CA GLU A 55 1.01 17.36 9.08
C GLU A 55 1.62 16.55 10.22
N CYS A 56 2.19 15.36 9.92
CA CYS A 56 2.91 14.57 10.91
C CYS A 56 4.09 15.35 11.54
N LEU A 57 4.91 16.01 10.71
CA LEU A 57 6.02 16.84 11.16
C LEU A 57 5.56 18.08 11.93
N HIS A 58 4.47 18.70 11.48
CA HIS A 58 3.89 19.88 12.13
C HIS A 58 3.37 19.56 13.53
N ILE A 59 2.63 18.45 13.67
CA ILE A 59 2.15 17.95 14.97
C ILE A 59 3.35 17.70 15.90
N LEU A 60 4.42 17.09 15.39
CA LEU A 60 5.63 16.82 16.15
C LEU A 60 6.31 18.11 16.63
N LYS A 61 6.39 19.14 15.77
CA LYS A 61 6.96 20.45 16.12
C LYS A 61 6.10 21.26 17.10
N LYS A 62 4.77 21.22 16.96
CA LYS A 62 3.85 21.98 17.82
C LYS A 62 3.62 21.35 19.20
N ARG A 63 3.79 20.02 19.35
CA ARG A 63 3.54 19.33 20.63
C ARG A 63 4.67 19.55 21.64
N LYS A 64 4.55 20.59 22.47
CA LYS A 64 5.35 20.80 23.69
C LYS A 64 4.82 20.01 24.90
N ARG A 65 4.64 18.68 24.79
CA ARG A 65 4.09 17.86 25.89
C ARG A 65 5.17 17.06 26.64
N LYS A 66 4.94 16.83 27.95
CA LYS A 66 5.80 16.04 28.87
C LYS A 66 6.10 14.61 28.40
N LYS A 67 5.28 14.04 27.50
CA LYS A 67 5.54 12.77 26.81
C LYS A 67 5.96 13.08 25.37
N GLY A 68 7.15 12.65 24.97
CA GLY A 68 7.68 12.84 23.62
C GLY A 68 6.77 12.23 22.55
N SER A 69 6.78 12.81 21.36
CA SER A 69 6.14 12.25 20.16
C SER A 69 7.23 11.77 19.21
N LEU A 70 6.97 10.71 18.44
CA LEU A 70 7.92 10.13 17.49
C LEU A 70 7.19 9.88 16.16
N ALA A 71 7.81 10.29 15.06
CA ALA A 71 7.39 9.89 13.72
C ALA A 71 8.24 8.70 13.28
N LEU A 72 7.59 7.62 12.85
CA LEU A 72 8.26 6.42 12.35
C LEU A 72 8.04 6.32 10.84
N LYS A 73 9.14 6.36 10.09
CA LYS A 73 9.16 6.07 8.66
C LYS A 73 9.62 4.63 8.46
N LEU A 74 8.70 3.77 8.06
CA LEU A 74 8.97 2.36 7.78
C LEU A 74 9.03 2.16 6.27
N ASP A 75 10.03 1.41 5.81
CA ASP A 75 10.20 1.02 4.40
C ASP A 75 10.49 -0.49 4.33
N MET A 76 9.87 -1.17 3.36
CA MET A 76 9.98 -2.62 3.21
C MET A 76 10.93 -2.96 2.07
N SER A 77 12.10 -3.50 2.41
CA SER A 77 13.07 -3.91 1.40
C SER A 77 12.51 -5.04 0.53
N LYS A 78 12.54 -4.89 -0.79
CA LYS A 78 12.08 -5.90 -1.75
C LYS A 78 10.66 -6.40 -1.44
N ALA A 79 9.74 -5.47 -1.18
CA ALA A 79 8.39 -5.78 -0.73
C ALA A 79 7.68 -6.85 -1.57
N TYR A 80 7.82 -6.82 -2.91
CA TYR A 80 7.22 -7.81 -3.81
C TYR A 80 7.89 -9.19 -3.78
N ASP A 81 9.19 -9.25 -3.48
CA ASP A 81 9.94 -10.52 -3.44
C ASP A 81 9.75 -11.25 -2.09
N ARG A 82 9.33 -10.52 -1.04
CA ARG A 82 9.21 -11.02 0.34
C ARG A 82 7.78 -11.16 0.82
N VAL A 83 6.80 -11.12 -0.08
CA VAL A 83 5.39 -11.34 0.28
C VAL A 83 5.17 -12.81 0.60
N GLU A 84 4.67 -13.10 1.81
CA GLU A 84 4.21 -14.43 2.18
C GLU A 84 2.80 -14.69 1.62
N TRP A 85 2.70 -15.55 0.60
CA TRP A 85 1.44 -15.81 -0.09
C TRP A 85 0.35 -16.39 0.81
N CYS A 86 0.73 -17.27 1.74
CA CYS A 86 -0.20 -17.83 2.72
C CYS A 86 -0.83 -16.73 3.58
N PHE A 87 -0.05 -15.71 3.96
CA PHE A 87 -0.58 -14.58 4.73
C PHE A 87 -1.60 -13.78 3.92
N VAL A 88 -1.31 -13.51 2.64
CA VAL A 88 -2.23 -12.77 1.75
C VAL A 88 -3.55 -13.51 1.58
N GLU A 89 -3.49 -14.82 1.35
CA GLU A 89 -4.68 -15.68 1.21
C GLU A 89 -5.55 -15.64 2.49
N GLN A 90 -4.95 -15.85 3.66
CA GLN A 90 -5.66 -15.77 4.94
C GLN A 90 -6.26 -14.39 5.20
N MET A 91 -5.56 -13.32 4.79
CA MET A 91 -6.08 -11.96 4.89
C MET A 91 -7.30 -11.76 3.98
N MET A 92 -7.28 -12.28 2.75
CA MET A 92 -8.42 -12.20 1.83
C MET A 92 -9.63 -12.98 2.37
N ILE A 93 -9.43 -14.18 2.91
CA ILE A 93 -10.50 -14.95 3.56
C ILE A 93 -11.10 -14.15 4.71
N LYS A 94 -10.26 -13.54 5.57
CA LYS A 94 -10.71 -12.71 6.70
C LYS A 94 -11.47 -11.45 6.26
N MET A 95 -11.15 -10.90 5.08
CA MET A 95 -11.85 -9.76 4.48
C MET A 95 -13.18 -10.17 3.81
N GLY A 96 -13.53 -11.47 3.82
CA GLY A 96 -14.78 -11.98 3.27
C GLY A 96 -14.74 -12.24 1.76
N PHE A 97 -13.55 -12.34 1.16
CA PHE A 97 -13.46 -12.80 -0.24
C PHE A 97 -13.87 -14.27 -0.34
N PRO A 98 -14.56 -14.67 -1.43
CA PRO A 98 -14.99 -16.05 -1.63
C PRO A 98 -13.78 -16.98 -1.71
N ASP A 99 -13.94 -18.15 -1.11
CA ASP A 99 -12.97 -19.24 -1.19
C ASP A 99 -13.22 -20.01 -2.50
N LYS A 100 -12.33 -19.81 -3.49
CA LYS A 100 -12.38 -20.29 -4.89
C LYS A 100 -13.50 -19.72 -5.77
#